data_AF-A0A8I2FQL5-F1
#
_entry.id   AF-A0A8I2FQL5-F1
#
_cell.length_a   1.000
_cell.length_b   1.000
_cell.length_c   1.000
_cell.angle_alpha   90.00
_cell.angle_beta   90.00
_cell.angle_gamma   90.00
#
_symmetry.space_group_name_H-M   'P 1'
#
loop_
_entity.id
_entity.type
_entity.pdbx_description
1 polymer ?
#
loop_
_entity_poly.entity_id
_entity_poly.type
_entity_poly.pdbx_seq_one_letter_code
_entity_poly.pdbx_strand_id
1 'polypeptide(L)'
;MKKLIAFFIGVGVLVMVSLPLPLQAAADEVESQVSAALDYYKQGKNEEAIKALSAALMVLHNKRQLAIKNVQLCDAIVGYGDYKKRASNKLKAGEPFMLYFEVEGYGVKRENDKYWFWLSEDAKLVNEKGEVMFQRDDFLSYNKYFNIPIFPFFMQNRIANLKPGKYKYEFTVKDRIKKAFVSDSIELEVEEAPAETKPGEQPAKK
;
A
#
# COMPACT_ATOMS: atom_id res chain seq x y z
N MET A 1 21.70 41.65 -63.78
CA MET A 1 21.98 41.00 -62.48
C MET A 1 20.68 40.44 -61.92
N LYS A 2 20.55 39.11 -61.87
CA LYS A 2 19.35 38.36 -61.46
C LYS A 2 19.26 38.35 -59.93
N LYS A 3 18.10 38.69 -59.34
CA LYS A 3 17.83 38.45 -57.90
C LYS A 3 16.98 37.18 -57.77
N LEU A 4 17.55 36.20 -57.10
CA LEU A 4 16.95 34.89 -56.80
C LEU A 4 16.13 35.04 -55.51
N ILE A 5 14.80 34.83 -55.58
CA ILE A 5 13.93 34.76 -54.41
C ILE A 5 13.90 33.29 -53.97
N ALA A 6 14.50 33.00 -52.83
CA ALA A 6 14.43 31.68 -52.20
C ALA A 6 13.13 31.56 -51.41
N PHE A 7 12.25 30.66 -51.85
CA PHE A 7 11.01 30.30 -51.17
C PHE A 7 11.33 29.20 -50.14
N PHE A 8 11.39 29.54 -48.85
CA PHE A 8 11.47 28.55 -47.78
C PHE A 8 10.09 27.94 -47.55
N ILE A 9 9.86 26.74 -48.07
CA ILE A 9 8.72 25.90 -47.70
C ILE A 9 9.01 25.38 -46.28
N GLY A 10 8.38 25.98 -45.29
CA GLY A 10 8.39 25.48 -43.92
C GLY A 10 7.59 24.18 -43.85
N VAL A 11 8.28 23.04 -43.78
CA VAL A 11 7.68 21.76 -43.43
C VAL A 11 7.43 21.77 -41.92
N GLY A 12 6.20 22.11 -41.53
CA GLY A 12 5.72 21.89 -40.18
C GLY A 12 5.58 20.38 -39.94
N VAL A 13 6.52 19.77 -39.24
CA VAL A 13 6.39 18.40 -38.77
C VAL A 13 5.37 18.40 -37.64
N LEU A 14 4.11 18.06 -37.96
CA LEU A 14 3.09 17.74 -36.99
C LEU A 14 3.45 16.38 -36.36
N VAL A 15 4.13 16.40 -35.22
CA VAL A 15 4.34 15.20 -34.41
C VAL A 15 3.00 14.86 -33.75
N MET A 16 2.20 14.01 -34.41
CA MET A 16 1.08 13.36 -33.75
C MET A 16 1.64 12.37 -32.73
N VAL A 17 1.68 12.77 -31.46
CA VAL A 17 1.94 11.86 -30.36
C VAL A 17 0.73 10.96 -30.23
N SER A 18 0.74 9.80 -30.90
CA SER A 18 -0.29 8.78 -30.73
C SER A 18 -0.13 8.17 -29.34
N LEU A 19 -1.10 8.41 -28.46
CA LEU A 19 -1.16 7.71 -27.19
C LEU A 19 -1.31 6.20 -27.45
N PRO A 20 -0.63 5.34 -26.67
CA PRO A 20 -0.84 3.91 -26.80
C PRO A 20 -2.32 3.57 -26.53
N LEU A 21 -2.91 2.71 -27.37
CA LEU A 21 -4.34 2.35 -27.33
C LEU A 21 -4.90 2.01 -25.92
N PRO A 22 -4.19 1.29 -25.03
CA PRO A 22 -4.67 0.99 -23.68
C PRO A 22 -4.75 2.21 -22.74
N LEU A 23 -4.05 3.29 -23.09
CA LEU A 23 -4.06 4.55 -22.36
C LEU A 23 -5.21 5.44 -22.84
N GLN A 24 -5.47 5.46 -24.16
CA GLN A 24 -6.61 6.17 -24.74
C GLN A 24 -7.94 5.61 -24.19
N ALA A 25 -8.13 4.29 -24.22
CA ALA A 25 -9.37 3.67 -23.73
C ALA A 25 -9.64 3.95 -22.24
N ALA A 26 -8.58 4.05 -21.43
CA ALA A 26 -8.71 4.40 -20.02
C ALA A 26 -9.05 5.88 -19.80
N ALA A 27 -8.52 6.77 -20.64
CA ALA A 27 -8.86 8.19 -20.61
C ALA A 27 -10.32 8.40 -21.00
N ASP A 28 -10.78 7.75 -22.07
CA ASP A 28 -12.16 7.79 -22.54
C ASP A 28 -13.15 7.27 -21.48
N GLU A 29 -12.78 6.18 -20.78
CA GLU A 29 -13.59 5.64 -19.67
C GLU A 29 -13.68 6.63 -18.50
N VAL A 30 -12.56 7.24 -18.09
CA VAL A 30 -12.56 8.25 -17.02
C VAL A 30 -13.40 9.46 -17.41
N GLU A 31 -13.23 9.99 -18.63
CA GLU A 31 -14.00 11.13 -19.14
C GLU A 31 -15.51 10.84 -19.14
N SER A 32 -15.89 9.68 -19.67
CA SER A 32 -17.28 9.23 -19.71
C SER A 32 -17.91 9.15 -18.32
N GLN A 33 -17.22 8.54 -17.35
CA GLN A 33 -17.71 8.41 -15.98
C GLN A 33 -17.81 9.76 -15.26
N VAL A 34 -16.85 10.66 -15.45
CA VAL A 34 -16.88 12.01 -14.86
C VAL A 34 -18.02 12.84 -15.46
N SER A 35 -18.23 12.76 -16.77
CA SER A 35 -19.34 13.45 -17.45
C SER A 35 -20.70 12.94 -16.95
N ALA A 36 -20.88 11.62 -16.90
CA ALA A 36 -22.09 11.00 -16.36
C ALA A 36 -22.36 11.41 -14.90
N ALA A 37 -21.31 11.45 -14.07
CA ALA A 37 -21.44 11.89 -12.68
C ALA A 37 -21.98 13.33 -12.57
N LEU A 38 -21.47 14.24 -13.41
CA LEU A 38 -21.91 15.63 -13.43
C LEU A 38 -23.39 15.75 -13.84
N ASP A 39 -23.82 14.97 -14.82
CA ASP A 39 -25.20 14.98 -15.28
C ASP A 39 -26.17 14.39 -14.24
N TYR A 40 -25.77 13.34 -13.53
CA TYR A 40 -26.53 12.81 -12.40
C TYR A 40 -26.65 13.83 -11.28
N TYR A 41 -25.56 14.51 -10.93
CA TYR A 41 -25.54 15.53 -9.89
C TYR A 41 -26.49 16.70 -10.21
N LYS A 42 -26.48 17.20 -11.46
CA LYS A 42 -27.43 18.25 -11.92
C LYS A 42 -28.89 17.84 -11.80
N GLN A 43 -29.20 16.54 -11.85
CA GLN A 43 -30.54 15.99 -11.71
C GLN A 43 -30.90 15.65 -10.24
N GLY A 44 -30.02 15.90 -9.28
CA GLY A 44 -30.21 15.52 -7.87
C GLY A 44 -30.01 14.03 -7.57
N LYS A 45 -29.48 13.26 -8.53
CA LYS A 45 -29.23 11.81 -8.42
C LYS A 45 -27.86 11.54 -7.81
N ASN A 46 -27.73 11.82 -6.52
CA ASN A 46 -26.43 11.82 -5.83
C ASN A 46 -25.77 10.44 -5.77
N GLU A 47 -26.54 9.37 -5.59
CA GLU A 47 -25.99 8.00 -5.50
C GLU A 47 -25.39 7.53 -6.82
N GLU A 48 -26.06 7.83 -7.93
CA GLU A 48 -25.59 7.56 -9.28
C GLU A 48 -24.33 8.38 -9.61
N ALA A 49 -24.29 9.64 -9.17
CA ALA A 49 -23.11 10.49 -9.31
C ALA A 49 -21.91 9.90 -8.55
N ILE A 50 -22.11 9.45 -7.30
CA ILE A 50 -21.05 8.80 -6.49
C ILE A 50 -20.57 7.51 -7.14
N LYS A 51 -21.47 6.68 -7.68
CA LYS A 51 -21.10 5.44 -8.38
C LYS A 51 -20.25 5.70 -9.62
N ALA A 52 -20.60 6.71 -10.41
CA ALA A 52 -19.85 7.10 -11.60
C ALA A 52 -18.45 7.63 -11.22
N LEU A 53 -18.34 8.52 -10.23
CA LEU A 53 -17.03 8.97 -9.72
C LEU A 53 -16.19 7.82 -9.14
N SER A 54 -16.82 6.88 -8.45
CA SER A 54 -16.16 5.68 -7.91
C SER A 54 -15.56 4.81 -9.02
N ALA A 55 -16.27 4.66 -10.14
CA ALA A 55 -15.76 3.95 -11.32
C ALA A 55 -14.55 4.68 -11.93
N ALA A 56 -14.62 6.01 -12.11
CA ALA A 56 -13.49 6.80 -12.60
C ALA A 56 -12.25 6.67 -11.69
N LEU A 57 -12.43 6.79 -10.37
CA LEU A 57 -11.34 6.65 -9.41
C LEU A 57 -10.73 5.24 -9.45
N MET A 58 -11.54 4.19 -9.63
CA MET A 58 -11.05 2.82 -9.75
C MET A 58 -10.13 2.66 -10.98
N VAL A 59 -10.49 3.25 -12.13
CA VAL A 59 -9.65 3.23 -13.34
C VAL A 59 -8.29 3.87 -13.06
N LEU A 60 -8.27 5.06 -12.45
CA LEU A 60 -7.05 5.77 -12.10
C LEU A 60 -6.19 4.99 -11.08
N HIS A 61 -6.82 4.45 -10.02
CA HIS A 61 -6.14 3.64 -9.02
C HIS A 61 -5.48 2.40 -9.63
N ASN A 62 -6.18 1.71 -10.53
CA ASN A 62 -5.67 0.51 -11.18
C ASN A 62 -4.46 0.76 -12.09
N LYS A 63 -4.22 2.01 -12.52
CA LYS A 63 -3.01 2.38 -13.27
C LYS A 63 -1.78 2.57 -12.38
N ARG A 64 -1.95 2.77 -11.08
CA ARG A 64 -0.83 2.90 -10.14
C ARG A 64 -0.08 1.57 -10.05
N GLN A 65 1.24 1.65 -9.88
CA GLN A 65 2.06 0.48 -9.56
C GLN A 65 1.81 0.04 -8.12
N LEU A 66 1.83 -1.28 -7.89
CA LEU A 66 1.74 -1.83 -6.54
C LEU A 66 2.97 -1.38 -5.73
N ALA A 67 2.74 -0.78 -4.57
CA ALA A 67 3.81 -0.27 -3.73
C ALA A 67 3.49 -0.45 -2.25
N ILE A 68 4.55 -0.63 -1.45
CA ILE A 68 4.51 -0.54 0.01
C ILE A 68 4.96 0.87 0.39
N LYS A 69 4.24 1.48 1.34
CA LYS A 69 4.55 2.80 1.90
C LYS A 69 4.45 2.77 3.41
N ASN A 70 5.10 3.74 4.06
CA ASN A 70 4.94 4.02 5.49
C ASN A 70 5.11 2.78 6.38
N VAL A 71 6.18 2.01 6.16
CA VAL A 71 6.54 0.87 7.02
C VAL A 71 7.00 1.38 8.39
N GLN A 72 6.26 1.06 9.46
CA GLN A 72 6.50 1.56 10.81
C GLN A 72 6.34 0.46 11.85
N LEU A 73 7.33 0.33 12.75
CA LEU A 73 7.13 -0.39 14.00
C LEU A 73 6.32 0.49 14.96
N CYS A 74 5.28 -0.08 15.57
CA CYS A 74 4.27 0.66 16.32
C CYS A 74 4.07 0.11 17.73
N ASP A 75 3.67 0.98 18.66
CA ASP A 75 3.14 0.61 19.97
C ASP A 75 1.65 0.21 19.88
N ALA A 76 0.93 0.85 18.95
CA ALA A 76 -0.50 0.63 18.72
C ALA A 76 -0.84 0.96 17.27
N ILE A 77 -1.81 0.23 16.71
CA ILE A 77 -2.34 0.45 15.36
C ILE A 77 -3.87 0.47 15.49
N VAL A 78 -4.49 1.57 15.10
CA VAL A 78 -5.94 1.78 15.20
C VAL A 78 -6.58 1.70 13.81
N GLY A 79 -5.95 2.31 12.81
CA GLY A 79 -6.48 2.37 11.46
C GLY A 79 -5.49 2.91 10.42
N TYR A 80 -6.01 3.17 9.22
CA TYR A 80 -5.20 3.76 8.14
C TYR A 80 -4.74 5.17 8.55
N GLY A 81 -3.42 5.39 8.59
CA GLY A 81 -2.83 6.65 9.05
C GLY A 81 -2.98 6.92 10.56
N ASP A 82 -3.60 6.02 11.33
CA ASP A 82 -3.86 6.18 12.76
C ASP A 82 -3.15 5.08 13.54
N TYR A 83 -1.93 5.39 13.97
CA TYR A 83 -1.05 4.50 14.71
C TYR A 83 -0.10 5.29 15.61
N LYS A 84 0.38 4.64 16.67
CA LYS A 84 1.42 5.17 17.54
C LYS A 84 2.77 4.57 17.13
N LYS A 85 3.52 5.30 16.31
CA LYS A 85 4.87 4.91 15.87
C LYS A 85 5.83 4.81 17.06
N ARG A 86 6.72 3.82 17.06
CA ARG A 86 7.85 3.75 18.00
C ARG A 86 8.96 4.72 17.61
N ALA A 87 9.64 5.27 18.61
CA ALA A 87 10.80 6.13 18.39
C ALA A 87 11.99 5.37 17.75
N SER A 88 12.06 4.05 17.95
CA SER A 88 13.10 3.17 17.42
C SER A 88 12.54 1.79 17.09
N ASN A 89 13.29 1.03 16.29
CA ASN A 89 12.97 -0.38 15.98
C ASN A 89 13.48 -1.34 17.06
N LYS A 90 13.42 -0.93 18.34
CA LYS A 90 13.82 -1.75 19.48
C LYS A 90 12.58 -2.20 20.25
N LEU A 91 12.54 -3.47 20.64
CA LEU A 91 11.51 -4.09 21.46
C LEU A 91 12.15 -4.61 22.74
N LYS A 92 11.42 -4.69 23.85
CA LYS A 92 11.86 -5.49 25.01
C LYS A 92 11.43 -6.94 24.82
N ALA A 93 12.17 -7.88 25.37
CA ALA A 93 11.79 -9.28 25.38
C ALA A 93 10.36 -9.46 25.93
N GLY A 94 9.53 -10.19 25.19
CA GLY A 94 8.11 -10.38 25.51
C GLY A 94 7.17 -9.29 24.98
N GLU A 95 7.67 -8.12 24.56
CA GLU A 95 6.85 -7.14 23.84
C GLU A 95 6.49 -7.69 22.45
N PRO A 96 5.24 -7.50 21.99
CA PRO A 96 4.87 -7.89 20.64
C PRO A 96 5.53 -6.96 19.61
N PHE A 97 6.10 -7.55 18.57
CA PHE A 97 6.34 -6.87 17.31
C PHE A 97 4.99 -6.50 16.69
N MET A 98 4.78 -5.22 16.40
CA MET A 98 3.60 -4.72 15.70
C MET A 98 4.04 -3.83 14.52
N LEU A 99 3.87 -4.34 13.30
CA LEU A 99 4.23 -3.63 12.08
C LEU A 99 2.98 -3.04 11.44
N TYR A 100 3.07 -1.77 11.04
CA TYR A 100 2.12 -1.09 10.17
C TYR A 100 2.77 -0.83 8.81
N PHE A 101 2.04 -1.02 7.72
CA PHE A 101 2.42 -0.49 6.42
C PHE A 101 1.21 -0.28 5.52
N GLU A 102 1.32 0.68 4.62
CA GLU A 102 0.30 0.99 3.62
C GLU A 102 0.59 0.25 2.33
N VAL A 103 -0.49 -0.20 1.67
CA VAL A 103 -0.41 -0.83 0.36
C VAL A 103 -1.13 0.07 -0.63
N GLU A 104 -0.40 0.52 -1.64
CA GLU A 104 -0.92 1.40 -2.67
C GLU A 104 -0.92 0.73 -4.04
N GLY A 105 -1.83 1.18 -4.92
CA GLY A 105 -1.86 0.74 -6.31
C GLY A 105 -2.15 -0.75 -6.48
N TYR A 106 -2.93 -1.35 -5.58
CA TYR A 106 -3.45 -2.69 -5.76
C TYR A 106 -4.60 -2.71 -6.80
N GLY A 107 -4.98 -3.89 -7.23
CA GLY A 107 -6.08 -4.13 -8.14
C GLY A 107 -7.40 -4.07 -7.42
N VAL A 108 -8.34 -3.31 -7.98
CA VAL A 108 -9.73 -3.31 -7.59
C VAL A 108 -10.57 -3.67 -8.80
N LYS A 109 -11.51 -4.60 -8.63
CA LYS A 109 -12.51 -4.97 -9.64
C LYS A 109 -13.91 -4.64 -9.16
N ARG A 110 -14.82 -4.44 -10.09
CA ARG A 110 -16.26 -4.38 -9.81
C ARG A 110 -16.94 -5.65 -10.33
N GLU A 111 -17.74 -6.28 -9.50
CA GLU A 111 -18.54 -7.48 -9.81
C GLU A 111 -19.84 -7.42 -9.02
N ASN A 112 -20.99 -7.67 -9.67
CA ASN A 112 -22.32 -7.66 -9.02
C ASN A 112 -22.56 -6.41 -8.14
N ASP A 113 -22.24 -5.22 -8.68
CA ASP A 113 -22.32 -3.93 -7.98
C ASP A 113 -21.48 -3.76 -6.71
N LYS A 114 -20.50 -4.66 -6.49
CA LYS A 114 -19.52 -4.54 -5.41
C LYS A 114 -18.12 -4.36 -5.96
N TYR A 115 -17.33 -3.58 -5.25
CA TYR A 115 -15.90 -3.42 -5.47
C TYR A 115 -15.16 -4.42 -4.60
N TRP A 116 -14.16 -5.08 -5.16
CA TRP A 116 -13.37 -6.04 -4.40
C TRP A 116 -11.90 -5.99 -4.78
N PHE A 117 -11.07 -6.33 -3.81
CA PHE A 117 -9.64 -6.54 -3.99
C PHE A 117 -9.21 -7.83 -3.31
N TRP A 118 -8.07 -8.36 -3.75
CA TRP A 118 -7.46 -9.53 -3.14
C TRP A 118 -5.95 -9.37 -3.01
N LEU A 119 -5.53 -9.15 -1.77
CA LEU A 119 -4.13 -9.06 -1.36
C LEU A 119 -3.78 -10.24 -0.45
N SER A 120 -2.54 -10.70 -0.53
CA SER A 120 -1.95 -11.57 0.49
C SER A 120 -0.53 -11.16 0.81
N GLU A 121 -0.02 -11.61 1.94
CA GLU A 121 1.35 -11.35 2.37
C GLU A 121 2.05 -12.66 2.70
N ASP A 122 3.22 -12.87 2.11
CA ASP A 122 4.20 -13.83 2.64
C ASP A 122 5.07 -13.12 3.67
N ALA A 123 5.47 -13.84 4.71
CA ALA A 123 6.29 -13.30 5.79
C ALA A 123 7.46 -14.24 6.13
N LYS A 124 8.63 -13.65 6.39
CA LYS A 124 9.85 -14.35 6.82
C LYS A 124 10.59 -13.55 7.88
N LEU A 125 10.94 -14.19 8.99
CA LEU A 125 11.77 -13.61 10.05
C LEU A 125 13.11 -14.34 10.08
N VAL A 126 14.19 -13.57 10.00
CA VAL A 126 15.57 -14.07 9.99
C VAL A 126 16.34 -13.45 11.15
N ASN A 127 17.17 -14.22 11.84
CA ASN A 127 18.04 -13.69 12.90
C ASN A 127 19.37 -13.15 12.33
N GLU A 128 20.21 -12.56 13.19
CA GLU A 128 21.52 -12.00 12.80
C GLU A 128 22.48 -13.02 12.15
N LYS A 129 22.31 -14.33 12.42
CA LYS A 129 23.11 -15.41 11.82
C LYS A 129 22.60 -15.84 10.44
N GLY A 130 21.51 -15.25 9.95
CA GLY A 130 20.85 -15.66 8.72
C GLY A 130 19.93 -16.87 8.87
N GLU A 131 19.69 -17.35 10.10
CA GLU A 131 18.80 -18.49 10.34
C GLU A 131 17.34 -18.04 10.24
N VAL A 132 16.54 -18.80 9.49
CA VAL A 132 15.10 -18.56 9.34
C VAL A 132 14.38 -19.03 10.61
N MET A 133 13.84 -18.07 11.38
CA MET A 133 13.08 -18.34 12.60
C MET A 133 11.61 -18.59 12.30
N PHE A 134 11.11 -17.99 11.24
CA PHE A 134 9.73 -18.09 10.80
C PHE A 134 9.66 -17.84 9.30
N GLN A 135 8.87 -18.64 8.57
CA GLN A 135 8.50 -18.38 7.19
C GLN A 135 7.11 -18.96 6.92
N ARG A 136 6.24 -18.14 6.33
CA ARG A 136 4.88 -18.54 5.94
C ARG A 136 4.48 -17.81 4.67
N ASP A 137 4.07 -18.59 3.68
CA ASP A 137 3.39 -18.07 2.50
C ASP A 137 1.93 -17.77 2.84
N ASP A 138 1.37 -16.72 2.25
CA ASP A 138 0.00 -16.28 2.52
C ASP A 138 -0.31 -16.17 4.04
N PHE A 139 0.68 -15.71 4.81
CA PHE A 139 0.59 -15.49 6.25
C PHE A 139 -0.62 -14.62 6.60
N LEU A 140 -0.89 -13.60 5.78
CA LEU A 140 -2.14 -12.85 5.80
C LEU A 140 -2.82 -12.89 4.42
N SER A 141 -4.15 -12.90 4.42
CA SER A 141 -4.93 -12.76 3.19
C SER A 141 -6.16 -11.88 3.40
N TYR A 142 -6.34 -10.92 2.50
CA TYR A 142 -7.43 -9.96 2.47
C TYR A 142 -8.17 -10.10 1.15
N ASN A 143 -9.27 -10.85 1.16
CA ASN A 143 -10.25 -10.88 0.08
C ASN A 143 -11.51 -10.14 0.58
N LYS A 144 -11.71 -8.90 0.12
CA LYS A 144 -12.70 -7.98 0.70
C LYS A 144 -13.61 -7.40 -0.38
N TYR A 145 -14.89 -7.23 -0.03
CA TYR A 145 -15.94 -6.70 -0.89
C TYR A 145 -16.59 -5.48 -0.24
N PHE A 146 -16.87 -4.44 -1.03
CA PHE A 146 -17.41 -3.17 -0.58
C PHE A 146 -18.43 -2.63 -1.59
N ASN A 147 -19.39 -1.82 -1.11
CA ASN A 147 -20.35 -1.15 -2.00
C ASN A 147 -19.75 0.09 -2.68
N ILE A 148 -18.70 0.66 -2.10
CA ILE A 148 -17.88 1.75 -2.63
C ILE A 148 -16.41 1.32 -2.63
N PRO A 149 -15.58 1.72 -3.59
CA PRO A 149 -14.18 1.32 -3.59
C PRO A 149 -13.45 1.96 -2.41
N ILE A 150 -12.67 1.16 -1.69
CA ILE A 150 -11.73 1.64 -0.67
C ILE A 150 -10.35 1.60 -1.28
N PHE A 151 -9.65 2.74 -1.24
CA PHE A 151 -8.26 2.88 -1.71
C PHE A 151 -7.25 3.11 -0.58
N PRO A 152 -7.59 3.85 0.50
CA PRO A 152 -6.76 3.85 1.69
C PRO A 152 -6.78 2.46 2.34
N PHE A 153 -5.67 1.73 2.26
CA PHE A 153 -5.57 0.40 2.82
C PHE A 153 -4.19 0.18 3.46
N PHE A 154 -4.22 -0.49 4.60
CA PHE A 154 -3.03 -0.85 5.35
C PHE A 154 -3.10 -2.32 5.75
N MET A 155 -1.93 -2.91 5.96
CA MET A 155 -1.79 -4.22 6.56
C MET A 155 -1.01 -4.08 7.85
N GLN A 156 -1.23 -5.03 8.75
CA GLN A 156 -0.53 -5.07 10.02
C GLN A 156 -0.10 -6.48 10.37
N ASN A 157 1.10 -6.61 10.93
CA ASN A 157 1.61 -7.88 11.45
C ASN A 157 1.78 -7.80 12.94
N ARG A 158 1.57 -8.94 13.60
CA ARG A 158 1.84 -9.10 15.01
C ARG A 158 2.60 -10.40 15.26
N ILE A 159 3.78 -10.30 15.86
CA ILE A 159 4.57 -11.45 16.30
C ILE A 159 4.88 -11.27 17.78
N ALA A 160 4.56 -12.27 18.59
CA ALA A 160 4.81 -12.25 20.03
C ALA A 160 5.99 -13.17 20.38
N ASN A 161 6.51 -13.01 21.61
CA ASN A 161 7.50 -13.90 22.21
C ASN A 161 8.81 -14.02 21.43
N LEU A 162 9.24 -12.93 20.80
CA LEU A 162 10.59 -12.86 20.24
C LEU A 162 11.61 -12.87 21.38
N LYS A 163 12.65 -13.71 21.24
CA LYS A 163 13.78 -13.73 22.19
C LYS A 163 14.68 -12.52 21.95
N PRO A 164 15.54 -12.16 22.92
CA PRO A 164 16.56 -11.15 22.69
C PRO A 164 17.44 -11.46 21.47
N GLY A 165 17.75 -10.44 20.69
CA GLY A 165 18.57 -10.55 19.49
C GLY A 165 18.16 -9.58 18.39
N LYS A 166 18.96 -9.56 17.31
CA LYS A 166 18.64 -8.77 16.11
C LYS A 166 17.98 -9.64 15.06
N TYR A 167 17.01 -9.05 14.37
CA TYR A 167 16.20 -9.72 13.38
C TYR A 167 15.96 -8.83 12.17
N LYS A 168 15.73 -9.48 11.02
CA LYS A 168 15.14 -8.86 9.85
C LYS A 168 13.80 -9.53 9.55
N TYR A 169 12.74 -8.73 9.52
CA TYR A 169 11.42 -9.16 9.06
C TYR A 169 11.27 -8.77 7.60
N GLU A 170 11.18 -9.76 6.72
CA GLU A 170 10.94 -9.61 5.30
C GLU A 170 9.49 -9.99 5.00
N PHE A 171 8.82 -9.21 4.15
CA PHE A 171 7.46 -9.47 3.74
C PHE A 171 7.24 -9.17 2.26
N THR A 172 6.35 -9.91 1.63
CA THR A 172 6.00 -9.75 0.22
C THR A 172 4.49 -9.66 0.08
N VAL A 173 4.01 -8.49 -0.34
CA VAL A 173 2.60 -8.29 -0.66
C VAL A 173 2.36 -8.75 -2.09
N LYS A 174 1.38 -9.62 -2.26
CA LYS A 174 0.93 -10.16 -3.54
C LYS A 174 -0.47 -9.66 -3.86
N ASP A 175 -0.60 -9.02 -5.00
CA ASP A 175 -1.88 -8.66 -5.59
C ASP A 175 -2.35 -9.75 -6.53
N ARG A 176 -3.44 -10.42 -6.14
CA ARG A 176 -4.01 -11.55 -6.90
C ARG A 176 -4.81 -11.09 -8.11
N ILE A 177 -5.26 -9.83 -8.14
CA ILE A 177 -5.99 -9.25 -9.27
C ILE A 177 -5.02 -8.80 -10.36
N LYS A 178 -3.99 -8.01 -10.00
CA LYS A 178 -2.98 -7.54 -10.97
C LYS A 178 -1.92 -8.58 -11.27
N LYS A 179 -1.86 -9.68 -10.50
CA LYS A 179 -0.79 -10.70 -10.56
C LYS A 179 0.60 -10.05 -10.41
N ALA A 180 0.68 -9.10 -9.50
CA ALA A 180 1.89 -8.35 -9.18
C ALA A 180 2.29 -8.61 -7.73
N PHE A 181 3.56 -8.36 -7.40
CA PHE A 181 4.03 -8.44 -6.03
C PHE A 181 5.07 -7.34 -5.77
N VAL A 182 5.21 -6.98 -4.50
CA VAL A 182 6.23 -6.05 -4.02
C VAL A 182 6.70 -6.54 -2.66
N SER A 183 8.01 -6.45 -2.42
CA SER A 183 8.64 -6.90 -1.18
C SER A 183 9.26 -5.72 -0.45
N ASP A 184 9.26 -5.78 0.87
CA ASP A 184 9.96 -4.83 1.73
C ASP A 184 10.46 -5.55 2.98
N SER A 185 11.25 -4.87 3.80
CA SER A 185 11.78 -5.41 5.05
C SER A 185 12.03 -4.35 6.10
N ILE A 186 12.04 -4.77 7.36
CA ILE A 186 12.45 -3.94 8.48
C ILE A 186 13.39 -4.71 9.40
N GLU A 187 14.43 -4.03 9.85
CA GLU A 187 15.32 -4.53 10.89
C GLU A 187 14.79 -4.12 12.26
N LEU A 188 14.87 -5.05 13.21
CA LEU A 188 14.51 -4.82 14.60
C LEU A 188 15.50 -5.48 15.55
N GLU A 189 15.56 -4.95 16.77
CA GLU A 189 16.32 -5.51 17.87
C GLU A 189 15.39 -5.78 19.05
N VAL A 190 15.51 -6.95 19.65
CA VAL A 190 14.83 -7.31 20.88
C VAL A 190 15.88 -7.28 21.99
N GLU A 191 15.70 -6.39 22.94
CA GLU A 191 16.58 -6.22 24.10
C GLU A 191 16.15 -7.19 25.21
N GLU A 192 17.08 -7.54 26.10
CA GLU A 192 16.74 -8.32 27.29
C GLU A 192 15.68 -7.58 28.13
N ALA A 193 14.80 -8.36 28.77
CA ALA A 193 13.89 -7.77 29.74
C ALA A 193 14.74 -7.15 30.87
N PRO A 194 14.41 -5.94 31.36
CA PRO A 194 15.04 -5.43 32.56
C PRO A 194 14.82 -6.44 33.68
N ALA A 195 15.88 -6.77 34.43
CA ALA A 195 15.77 -7.66 35.57
C ALA A 195 14.64 -7.18 36.48
N GLU A 196 13.66 -8.05 36.75
CA GLU A 196 12.63 -7.74 37.74
C GLU A 196 13.33 -7.42 39.06
N THR A 197 13.20 -6.17 39.52
CA THR A 197 13.57 -5.83 40.88
C THR A 197 12.60 -6.60 41.77
N LYS A 198 13.11 -7.64 42.45
CA LYS A 198 12.30 -8.42 43.39
C LYS A 198 11.63 -7.44 44.37
N PRO A 199 10.30 -7.51 44.57
CA PRO A 199 9.66 -6.75 45.63
C PRO A 199 10.23 -7.23 46.97
N GLY A 200 11.10 -6.45 47.61
CA GLY A 200 11.58 -6.76 48.96
C GLY A 200 12.99 -6.33 49.35
N GLU A 201 13.86 -5.92 48.44
CA GLU A 201 15.20 -5.44 48.83
C GLU A 201 15.15 -3.94 49.15
N GLN A 202 14.66 -3.62 50.35
CA GLN A 202 14.97 -2.33 50.97
C GLN A 202 16.49 -2.23 51.15
N PRO A 203 17.15 -1.13 50.77
CA PRO A 203 18.54 -0.92 51.11
C PRO A 203 18.67 -0.91 52.63
N ALA A 204 19.53 -1.78 53.16
CA ALA A 204 19.88 -1.79 54.56
C ALA A 204 20.34 -0.37 54.94
N LYS A 205 19.57 0.31 55.79
CA LYS A 205 19.98 1.57 56.39
C LYS A 205 21.27 1.29 57.19
N LYS A 206 22.37 1.89 56.74
CA LYS A 206 23.56 2.11 57.57
C LYS A 206 23.39 3.39 58.35
#